data_AF-D8F1A4-F1
#
_entry.id   AF-D8F1A4-F1
#
_cell.length_a   1.000
_cell.length_b   1.000
_cell.length_c   1.000
_cell.angle_alpha   90.00
_cell.angle_beta   90.00
_cell.angle_gamma   90.00
#
_symmetry.space_group_name_H-M   'P 1'
#
loop_
_entity.id
_entity.type
_entity.pdbx_description
1 polymer ?
#
loop_
_entity_poly.entity_id
_entity_poly.type
_entity_poly.pdbx_seq_one_letter_code
_entity_poly.pdbx_strand_id
1 'polypeptide(L)'
;MDKFCQKQGYTKGVKEFILVLMLYKGHSAEAIESAVETALSSGAGSSQAVKHILIHRECGRDQSFSALENWQTFPAPDVSIYGQIGGGR
;
A
#
# COMPACT_ATOMS: atom_id res chain seq x y z
N MET A 1 -13.97 -10.97 9.83
CA MET A 1 -14.86 -9.93 10.37
C MET A 1 -14.24 -9.24 11.58
N ASP A 2 -13.87 -9.99 12.64
CA ASP A 2 -13.42 -9.43 13.92
C ASP A 2 -12.24 -8.46 13.82
N LYS A 3 -11.28 -8.74 12.92
CA LYS A 3 -10.14 -7.85 12.67
C LYS A 3 -10.55 -6.45 12.17
N PHE A 4 -11.63 -6.33 11.39
CA PHE A 4 -12.15 -5.04 10.92
C PHE A 4 -12.82 -4.28 12.07
N CYS A 5 -13.59 -4.98 12.91
CA CYS A 5 -14.23 -4.40 14.10
C CYS A 5 -13.21 -3.94 15.15
N GLN A 6 -12.16 -4.73 15.39
CA GLN A 6 -11.09 -4.37 16.33
C GLN A 6 -10.35 -3.10 15.89
N LYS A 7 -10.16 -2.90 14.58
CA LYS A 7 -9.46 -1.71 14.05
C LYS A 7 -10.34 -0.47 13.93
N GLN A 8 -11.62 -0.61 13.57
CA GLN A 8 -12.44 0.53 13.15
C GLN A 8 -13.69 0.75 14.04
N GLY A 9 -13.94 -0.12 15.02
CA GLY A 9 -15.18 -0.18 15.79
C GLY A 9 -16.24 -1.03 15.10
N TYR A 10 -17.27 -1.46 15.83
CA TYR A 10 -18.24 -2.46 15.36
C TYR A 10 -19.01 -2.01 14.10
N THR A 11 -19.71 -0.88 14.15
CA THR A 11 -20.54 -0.38 13.04
C THR A 11 -19.73 -0.10 11.77
N LYS A 12 -18.56 0.53 11.93
CA LYS A 12 -17.66 0.83 10.81
C LYS A 12 -16.98 -0.44 10.29
N GLY A 13 -16.58 -1.36 11.17
CA GLY A 13 -16.02 -2.66 10.81
C GLY A 13 -16.98 -3.54 10.01
N VAL A 14 -18.26 -3.54 10.36
CA VAL A 14 -19.32 -4.22 9.58
C VAL A 14 -19.41 -3.63 8.17
N LYS A 15 -19.44 -2.29 8.06
CA LYS A 15 -19.48 -1.62 6.76
C LYS A 15 -18.27 -1.98 5.89
N GLU A 16 -17.08 -1.98 6.47
CA GLU A 16 -15.85 -2.36 5.77
C GLU A 16 -15.85 -3.81 5.31
N PHE A 17 -16.36 -4.73 6.14
CA PHE A 17 -16.51 -6.12 5.75
C PHE A 17 -17.50 -6.30 4.60
N ILE A 18 -18.64 -5.59 4.63
CA ILE A 18 -19.61 -5.59 3.51
C ILE A 18 -18.95 -5.06 2.23
N LEU A 19 -18.15 -3.99 2.32
CA LEU A 19 -17.42 -3.46 1.16
C LEU A 19 -16.44 -4.48 0.57
N VAL A 20 -15.77 -5.29 1.40
CA VAL A 20 -14.92 -6.39 0.93
C VAL A 20 -15.76 -7.47 0.24
N LEU A 21 -16.91 -7.84 0.79
CA LEU A 21 -17.82 -8.80 0.14
C LEU A 21 -18.33 -8.30 -1.22
N MET A 22 -18.54 -6.99 -1.36
CA MET A 22 -18.96 -6.41 -2.64
C MET A 22 -17.91 -6.54 -3.75
N LEU A 23 -16.62 -6.73 -3.42
CA LEU A 23 -15.55 -6.93 -4.41
C LEU A 23 -15.69 -8.26 -5.17
N TYR A 24 -16.38 -9.25 -4.60
CA TYR A 24 -16.64 -10.54 -5.27
C TYR A 24 -17.49 -10.41 -6.55
N LYS A 25 -18.13 -9.26 -6.78
CA LYS A 25 -18.87 -8.99 -8.02
C LYS A 25 -17.96 -8.82 -9.24
N GLY A 26 -16.71 -8.41 -9.05
CA GLY A 26 -15.78 -8.07 -10.13
C GLY A 26 -14.47 -8.83 -10.12
N HIS A 27 -14.15 -9.55 -9.04
CA HIS A 27 -12.90 -10.30 -8.89
C HIS A 27 -13.18 -11.74 -8.47
N SER A 28 -12.25 -12.65 -8.80
CA SER A 28 -12.35 -14.05 -8.37
C SER A 28 -12.19 -14.18 -6.86
N ALA A 29 -12.79 -15.23 -6.29
CA ALA A 29 -12.67 -15.54 -4.87
C ALA A 29 -11.20 -15.67 -4.43
N GLU A 30 -10.39 -16.39 -5.22
CA GLU A 30 -8.96 -16.55 -5.00
C GLU A 30 -8.20 -15.22 -4.94
N ALA A 31 -8.53 -14.27 -5.83
CA ALA A 31 -7.89 -12.96 -5.84
C ALA A 31 -8.22 -12.16 -4.58
N ILE A 32 -9.47 -12.23 -4.13
CA ILE A 32 -9.93 -11.52 -2.94
C ILE A 32 -9.37 -12.15 -1.68
N GLU A 33 -9.38 -13.48 -1.54
CA GLU A 33 -8.80 -14.17 -0.38
C GLU A 33 -7.32 -13.84 -0.22
N SER A 34 -6.55 -13.93 -1.31
CA SER A 34 -5.14 -13.56 -1.33
C SER A 34 -4.92 -12.08 -0.98
N ALA A 35 -5.75 -11.17 -1.50
CA ALA A 35 -5.66 -9.74 -1.17
C ALA A 35 -6.03 -9.44 0.30
N VAL A 36 -7.04 -10.13 0.84
CA VAL A 36 -7.43 -10.02 2.25
C VAL A 36 -6.32 -10.54 3.14
N GLU A 37 -5.73 -11.69 2.84
CA GLU A 37 -4.60 -12.23 3.60
C GLU A 37 -3.41 -11.27 3.58
N THR A 38 -3.08 -10.71 2.43
CA THR A 38 -2.01 -9.72 2.28
C THR A 38 -2.29 -8.43 3.07
N ALA A 39 -3.53 -7.93 3.03
CA ALA A 39 -3.98 -6.76 3.79
C ALA A 39 -3.90 -7.02 5.31
N LEU A 40 -4.24 -8.23 5.75
CA LEU A 40 -4.17 -8.59 7.17
C LEU A 40 -2.73 -8.77 7.64
N SER A 41 -1.86 -9.41 6.85
CA SER A 41 -0.45 -9.63 7.16
C SER A 41 0.36 -8.33 7.21
N SER A 42 0.01 -7.35 6.37
CA SER A 42 0.60 -5.99 6.40
C SER A 42 0.03 -5.11 7.50
N GLY A 43 -0.94 -5.60 8.28
CA GLY A 43 -1.68 -4.82 9.26
C GLY A 43 -2.62 -3.79 8.64
N ALA A 44 -2.75 -3.70 7.32
CA ALA A 44 -3.69 -2.83 6.62
C ALA A 44 -5.09 -3.45 6.51
N GLY A 45 -5.71 -3.84 7.64
CA GLY A 45 -7.04 -4.46 7.68
C GLY A 45 -8.20 -3.51 7.37
N SER A 46 -8.27 -2.98 6.15
CA SER A 46 -9.36 -2.12 5.65
C SER A 46 -9.81 -2.54 4.26
N SER A 47 -11.06 -2.22 3.90
CA SER A 47 -11.62 -2.50 2.57
C SER A 47 -10.81 -1.81 1.46
N GLN A 48 -10.29 -0.61 1.74
CA GLN A 48 -9.45 0.14 0.82
C GLN A 48 -8.11 -0.55 0.54
N ALA A 49 -7.48 -1.14 1.57
CA ALA A 49 -6.24 -1.88 1.38
C ALA A 49 -6.44 -3.10 0.50
N VAL A 50 -7.52 -3.86 0.73
CA VAL A 50 -7.88 -5.01 -0.12
C VAL A 50 -8.11 -4.57 -1.57
N LYS A 51 -8.88 -3.49 -1.77
CA LYS A 51 -9.12 -2.92 -3.10
C LYS A 51 -7.82 -2.46 -3.79
N HIS A 52 -6.92 -1.81 -3.05
CA HIS A 52 -5.63 -1.37 -3.58
C HIS A 52 -4.76 -2.56 -4.02
N ILE A 53 -4.70 -3.62 -3.23
CA ILE A 53 -3.95 -4.84 -3.57
C ILE A 53 -4.53 -5.51 -4.83
N LEU A 54 -5.85 -5.56 -4.96
CA LEU A 54 -6.52 -6.08 -6.17
C LEU A 54 -6.18 -5.26 -7.42
N ILE A 55 -6.33 -3.93 -7.37
CA ILE A 55 -6.00 -3.04 -8.48
C ILE A 55 -4.52 -3.17 -8.87
N HIS A 56 -3.63 -3.20 -7.88
CA HIS A 56 -2.20 -3.31 -8.13
C HIS A 56 -1.82 -4.65 -8.78
N ARG A 57 -2.54 -5.74 -8.46
CA ARG A 57 -2.35 -7.04 -9.10
C ARG A 57 -2.78 -7.03 -10.58
N GLU A 58 -3.83 -6.29 -10.91
CA GLU A 58 -4.35 -6.15 -12.27
C GLU A 58 -3.51 -5.18 -13.13
N CYS A 59 -2.92 -4.14 -12.51
CA CYS A 59 -2.10 -3.14 -13.19
C CYS A 59 -0.75 -3.67 -13.72
N GLY A 60 -0.30 -4.84 -13.24
CA GLY A 60 1.02 -5.38 -13.54
C GLY A 60 2.14 -4.68 -12.76
N ARG A 61 3.20 -5.42 -12.43
CA ARG A 61 4.40 -4.89 -11.73
C ARG A 61 5.25 -3.95 -12.59
N ASP A 62 4.92 -3.85 -13.87
CA ASP A 62 5.75 -3.18 -14.89
C ASP A 62 5.34 -1.73 -15.16
N GLN A 63 4.51 -1.12 -14.31
CA GLN A 63 4.40 0.34 -14.29
C GLN A 63 5.67 0.93 -13.66
N SER A 64 6.77 0.86 -14.41
CA SER A 64 7.95 1.65 -14.14
C SER A 64 7.58 3.12 -14.35
N PHE A 65 7.46 3.86 -13.26
CA PHE A 65 7.39 5.30 -13.33
C PHE A 65 8.76 5.80 -13.81
N SER A 66 8.85 6.25 -15.06
CA SER A 66 10.04 6.94 -15.56
C SER A 66 10.18 8.27 -14.83
N ALA A 67 11.41 8.63 -14.44
CA ALA A 67 11.67 9.97 -13.95
C ALA A 67 11.24 11.00 -15.01
N LEU A 68 10.57 12.07 -14.58
CA LEU A 68 10.23 13.17 -15.48
C LEU A 68 11.53 13.78 -16.02
N GLU A 69 11.73 13.70 -17.34
CA GLU A 69 12.97 14.15 -18.03
C GLU A 69 13.33 15.61 -17.75
N ASN A 70 12.32 16.42 -17.40
CA ASN A 70 12.41 17.85 -17.15
C ASN A 70 12.35 18.24 -15.66
N TRP A 71 12.36 17.27 -14.74
CA TRP A 71 12.42 17.59 -13.32
C TRP A 71 13.84 18.02 -12.95
N GLN A 72 14.00 19.25 -12.45
CA GLN A 72 15.31 19.74 -12.02
C GLN A 72 15.89 18.81 -10.96
N THR A 73 16.96 18.11 -11.32
CA THR A 73 17.75 17.32 -10.38
C THR A 73 18.73 18.29 -9.73
N PHE A 74 18.72 18.36 -8.40
CA PHE A 74 19.71 19.17 -7.68
C PHE A 74 21.12 18.66 -7.99
N PRO A 75 22.13 19.55 -8.08
CA PRO A 75 23.52 19.11 -8.16
C PRO A 75 23.84 18.22 -6.95
N ALA A 76 24.80 17.29 -7.12
CA ALA A 76 25.26 16.45 -6.03
C ALA A 76 25.62 17.34 -4.83
N PRO A 77 25.10 17.04 -3.61
CA PRO A 77 25.37 17.88 -2.46
C PRO A 77 26.87 17.93 -2.19
N ASP A 78 27.40 19.14 -2.03
CA ASP A 78 28.79 19.34 -1.63
C ASP A 78 28.96 18.94 -0.16
N VAL A 79 29.38 17.70 0.05
CA VAL A 79 29.61 17.13 1.38
C VAL A 79 31.00 17.46 1.93
N SER A 80 31.80 18.28 1.24
CA SER A 80 33.18 18.61 1.65
C SER A 80 33.22 19.31 3.02
N ILE A 81 32.18 20.11 3.34
CA ILE A 81 32.07 20.82 4.63
C ILE A 81 31.69 19.86 5.77
N TYR A 82 30.95 18.79 5.47
CA TYR A 82 30.48 17.82 6.46
C TYR A 82 31.59 16.85 6.94
N GLY A 83 32.72 16.77 6.22
CA GLY A 83 33.89 16.00 6.67
C GLY A 83 34.54 16.55 7.95
N GLN A 84 34.32 17.82 8.26
CA GLN A 84 34.94 18.51 9.42
C GLN A 84 34.19 18.29 10.74
N ILE A 85 32.93 17.80 10.69
CA ILE A 85 32.07 17.57 11.86
C ILE A 85 32.03 16.11 12.31
N GLY A 86 32.93 15.26 11.80
CA GLY A 86 33.35 14.03 12.48
C GLY A 86 32.28 12.94 12.63
N GLY A 87 32.09 12.16 11.58
CA GLY A 87 31.40 10.87 11.62
C GLY A 87 32.18 9.81 10.84
N GLY A 88 33.49 9.73 11.09
CA GLY A 88 34.42 8.92 10.31
C GLY A 88 35.56 8.36 11.16
N ARG A 89 35.23 7.65 12.23
CA ARG A 89 35.90 6.45 12.77
C ARG A 89 35.31 6.05 14.11
#